data_AF-A0A846Q3H8-F1
#
_entry.id   AF-A0A846Q3H8-F1
#
_cell.length_a   1.000
_cell.length_b   1.000
_cell.length_c   1.000
_cell.angle_alpha   90.00
_cell.angle_beta   90.00
_cell.angle_gamma   90.00
#
_symmetry.space_group_name_H-M   'P 1'
#
loop_
_entity.id
_entity.type
_entity.pdbx_description
1 polymer ?
#
loop_
_entity_poly.entity_id
_entity_poly.type
_entity_poly.pdbx_seq_one_letter_code
_entity_poly.pdbx_strand_id
1 'polypeptide(L)' 'LRKQMNLSLHVAHVNHGIRKRESKREEKFVTQLAGGMGLPITVESLDVPSYARKKKLSA' A
#
# COMPACT_ATOMS: atom_id res chain seq x y z
N LEU A 1 8.49 -14.87 21.56
CA LEU A 1 8.21 -13.42 21.45
C LEU A 1 6.76 -13.08 21.09
N ARG A 2 6.30 -13.26 19.84
CA ARG A 2 5.03 -12.66 19.37
C ARG A 2 3.77 -13.07 20.19
N LYS A 3 3.65 -14.36 20.55
CA LYS A 3 2.58 -14.86 21.45
C LYS A 3 2.73 -14.39 22.90
N GLN A 4 3.96 -14.33 23.40
CA GLN A 4 4.26 -13.89 24.77
C GLN A 4 3.99 -12.38 24.97
N MET A 5 4.12 -11.60 23.89
CA MET A 5 3.86 -10.16 23.87
C MET A 5 2.46 -9.80 23.34
N ASN A 6 1.63 -10.81 22.99
CA ASN A 6 0.30 -10.64 22.43
C ASN A 6 0.23 -9.68 21.21
N LEU A 7 1.22 -9.78 20.30
CA LEU A 7 1.35 -8.86 19.17
C LEU A 7 0.72 -9.43 17.87
N SER A 8 -0.08 -8.61 17.21
CA SER A 8 -0.57 -8.82 15.85
C SER A 8 0.21 -7.95 14.85
N LEU A 9 0.23 -8.37 13.59
CA LEU A 9 0.92 -7.67 12.50
C LEU A 9 -0.07 -7.54 11.36
N HIS A 10 -0.19 -6.33 10.83
CA HIS A 10 -1.06 -5.97 9.73
C HIS A 10 -0.27 -5.13 8.73
N VAL A 11 -0.43 -5.42 7.45
CA VAL A 11 0.27 -4.69 6.38
C VAL A 11 -0.62 -3.55 5.90
N ALA A 12 -0.06 -2.35 5.80
CA ALA A 12 -0.72 -1.21 5.15
C ALA A 12 0.08 -0.81 3.91
N HIS A 13 -0.57 -0.76 2.75
CA HIS A 13 0.03 -0.31 1.50
C HIS A 13 -0.80 0.79 0.86
N VAL A 14 -0.17 1.92 0.53
CA VAL A 14 -0.81 3.02 -0.18
C VAL A 14 -0.21 3.13 -1.57
N ASN A 15 -1.03 2.90 -2.59
CA ASN A 15 -0.67 3.09 -3.99
C ASN A 15 -0.94 4.54 -4.38
N HIS A 16 0.10 5.36 -4.45
CA HIS A 16 0.00 6.78 -4.78
C HIS A 16 -0.30 7.09 -6.26
N GLY A 17 -0.32 6.09 -7.13
CA GLY A 17 -0.68 6.28 -8.55
C GLY A 17 0.29 7.14 -9.36
N ILE A 18 1.49 7.46 -8.84
CA ILE A 18 2.50 8.31 -9.50
C ILE A 18 2.88 7.73 -10.86
N ARG A 19 3.14 6.42 -10.90
CA ARG A 19 3.53 5.69 -12.11
C ARG A 19 2.55 4.55 -12.34
N LYS A 20 1.42 4.86 -12.99
CA LYS A 20 0.23 3.99 -13.10
C LYS A 20 0.50 2.49 -13.27
N ARG A 21 1.40 2.08 -14.17
CA ARG A 21 1.71 0.66 -14.41
C ARG A 21 2.55 0.05 -13.29
N GLU A 22 3.54 0.79 -12.82
CA GLU A 22 4.47 0.33 -11.78
C GLU A 22 3.77 0.28 -10.43
N SER A 23 2.99 1.30 -10.07
CA SER A 23 2.26 1.32 -8.81
C SER A 23 1.22 0.19 -8.72
N LYS A 24 0.58 -0.19 -9.85
CA LYS A 24 -0.26 -1.40 -9.90
C LYS A 24 0.53 -2.71 -9.72
N ARG A 25 1.77 -2.77 -10.22
CA ARG A 25 2.64 -3.94 -10.02
C ARG A 25 3.10 -4.05 -8.57
N GLU A 26 3.46 -2.94 -7.95
CA GLU A 26 3.83 -2.85 -6.54
C GLU A 26 2.66 -3.28 -5.65
N GLU A 27 1.47 -2.74 -5.87
CA GLU A 27 0.25 -3.11 -5.12
C GLU A 27 -0.02 -4.62 -5.20
N LYS A 28 0.05 -5.20 -6.41
CA LYS A 28 -0.14 -6.64 -6.60
C LYS A 28 0.94 -7.46 -5.88
N PHE A 29 2.20 -7.03 -5.99
CA PHE A 29 3.33 -7.70 -5.35
C PHE A 29 3.16 -7.74 -3.82
N VAL A 30 2.85 -6.59 -3.19
CA VAL A 30 2.69 -6.51 -1.73
C VAL A 30 1.47 -7.31 -1.25
N THR A 31 0.37 -7.28 -2.00
CA THR A 31 -0.83 -8.08 -1.71
C THR A 31 -0.52 -9.58 -1.72
N GLN A 32 0.20 -10.05 -2.76
CA GLN A 32 0.59 -11.45 -2.87
C GLN A 32 1.58 -11.87 -1.78
N LEU A 33 2.53 -10.99 -1.44
CA LEU A 33 3.50 -11.24 -0.37
C LEU A 33 2.79 -11.36 0.99
N ALA A 34 1.90 -10.43 1.33
CA ALA A 34 1.15 -10.47 2.58
C ALA A 34 0.27 -11.73 2.66
N GLY A 35 -0.41 -12.09 1.57
CA GLY A 35 -1.20 -13.32 1.47
C GLY A 35 -0.35 -14.58 1.66
N GLY A 36 0.83 -14.65 1.02
CA GLY A 36 1.77 -15.76 1.18
C GLY A 36 2.32 -15.91 2.61
N MET A 37 2.35 -14.81 3.38
CA MET A 37 2.76 -14.80 4.78
C MET A 37 1.57 -14.99 5.75
N GLY A 38 0.33 -15.11 5.25
CA GLY A 38 -0.87 -15.19 6.07
C GLY A 38 -1.14 -13.92 6.89
N LEU A 39 -0.65 -12.77 6.43
CA LEU A 39 -0.81 -11.49 7.11
C LEU A 39 -2.02 -10.73 6.54
N PRO A 40 -2.87 -10.14 7.40
CA PRO A 40 -3.92 -9.24 6.92
C PRO A 40 -3.28 -8.01 6.29
N ILE A 41 -3.91 -7.50 5.23
CA ILE A 41 -3.45 -6.34 4.49
C ILE A 41 -4.62 -5.39 4.18
N THR A 42 -4.34 -4.09 4.30
CA THR A 42 -5.19 -3.01 3.78
C THR A 42 -4.43 -2.31 2.66
N VAL A 43 -5.12 -2.13 1.53
CA VAL A 43 -4.61 -1.43 0.35
C VAL A 43 -5.51 -0.24 0.07
N GLU A 44 -4.92 0.94 -0.11
CA GLU A 44 -5.62 2.14 -0.57
C GLU A 44 -4.92 2.70 -1.81
N SER A 45 -5.68 3.00 -2.86
CA SER A 45 -5.14 3.51 -4.12
C SER A 45 -5.67 4.93 -4.40
N LEU A 46 -4.75 5.86 -4.63
CA LEU A 46 -5.01 7.29 -4.77
C LEU A 46 -4.32 7.79 -6.04
N ASP A 47 -4.95 8.74 -6.75
CA ASP A 47 -4.30 9.47 -7.84
C ASP A 47 -3.68 10.76 -7.28
N VAL A 48 -2.55 10.61 -6.57
CA VAL A 48 -1.81 11.72 -5.98
C VAL A 48 -1.40 12.76 -7.03
N PRO A 49 -0.94 12.40 -8.24
CA PRO A 49 -0.64 13.38 -9.28
C PRO A 49 -1.85 14.22 -9.69
N SER A 50 -3.02 13.62 -9.88
CA SER A 50 -4.24 14.37 -10.19
C SER A 50 -4.67 15.26 -9.04
N TYR A 51 -4.54 14.80 -7.81
CA TYR A 51 -4.81 15.60 -6.63
C TYR A 51 -3.89 16.82 -6.53
N ALA A 52 -2.57 16.62 -6.67
CA ALA A 52 -1.57 17.68 -6.63
C ALA A 52 -1.78 18.73 -7.72
N ARG A 53 -2.06 18.31 -8.97
CA ARG A 53 -2.42 19.23 -10.07
C ARG A 53 -3.63 20.09 -9.75
N LYS A 54 -4.70 19.49 -9.21
CA LYS A 54 -5.93 20.22 -8.83
C LYS A 54 -5.68 21.21 -7.69
N LYS A 55 -4.77 20.89 -6.78
CA LYS A 55 -4.47 21.71 -5.59
C LYS A 55 -3.28 22.66 -5.77
N LYS A 56 -2.64 22.68 -6.94
CA LYS A 56 -1.40 23.44 -7.23
C LYS A 56 -0.28 23.14 -6.22
N LEU A 57 -0.21 21.89 -5.77
CA LEU A 57 0.84 21.40 -4.89
C LEU A 57 1.96 20.80 -5.76
N SER A 58 3.20 20.93 -5.34
CA SER A 58 4.29 20.14 -5.94
C SER A 58 4.08 18.68 -5.56
N ALA A 59 4.01 17.81 -6.57
CA ALA A 59 4.00 16.35 -6.40
C ALA A 59 5.43 15.81 -6.40
#